data_AF-A0A367Q7Q8-F1
#
_entry.id   AF-A0A367Q7Q8-F1
#
_cell.length_a   1.000
_cell.length_b   1.000
_cell.length_c   1.000
_cell.angle_alpha   90.00
_cell.angle_beta   90.00
_cell.angle_gamma   90.00
#
_symmetry.space_group_name_H-M   'P 1'
#
loop_
_entity.id
_entity.type
_entity.pdbx_description
1 polymer ?
#
loop_
_entity_poly.entity_id
_entity_poly.type
_entity_poly.pdbx_seq_one_letter_code
_entity_poly.pdbx_strand_id
1 'polypeptide(L)'
;MTLPNSKQHYRLSLSKAIQDYKDGIITATGLVYYTVGIYRAPGQKLRVKHIETFCAELNIGVSTFYKAISKLKVKGRLNWEAIAGLELWIPESNVVEIQSGSELSPNVETDSLNVETDSQNIEINSLNIESDSTSVEFDQPKSLSSPNSSLSSNLYQIFINSLSDGEKESFLNFGLEKARKLPRPPELPEAWVKRHWEEIRGEWEKNLRRQGKTLQAENRKWEDDPRTQEWVNQIIKSGFLAFIYENGEQNPERQEFFNWARCSGVLDKAQKSEAT
;
A
#
# COMPACT_ATOMS: atom_id res chain seq x y z
N MET A 1 27.81 24.26 -33.68
CA MET A 1 26.71 23.27 -33.75
C MET A 1 25.43 23.99 -33.39
N THR A 2 24.51 24.13 -34.34
CA THR A 2 23.19 24.71 -34.09
C THR A 2 22.31 23.62 -33.48
N LEU A 3 21.77 23.85 -32.28
CA LEU A 3 20.86 22.89 -31.63
C LEU A 3 19.64 22.61 -32.52
N PRO A 4 19.19 21.36 -32.63
CA PRO A 4 17.98 21.03 -33.39
C PRO A 4 16.76 21.76 -32.80
N ASN A 5 15.82 22.12 -33.68
CA ASN A 5 14.62 22.87 -33.35
C ASN A 5 13.85 22.21 -32.17
N SER A 6 13.67 22.96 -31.09
CA SER A 6 13.15 22.47 -29.79
C SER A 6 11.66 22.13 -29.78
N LYS A 7 10.97 22.25 -30.92
CA LYS A 7 9.51 22.06 -31.04
C LYS A 7 9.09 20.61 -31.32
N GLN A 8 9.99 19.64 -31.16
CA GLN A 8 9.59 18.23 -31.27
C GLN A 8 9.02 17.76 -29.93
N HIS A 9 7.69 17.64 -29.87
CA HIS A 9 7.00 17.13 -28.69
C HIS A 9 6.91 15.61 -28.74
N TYR A 10 7.70 14.92 -27.89
CA TYR A 10 7.53 13.49 -27.67
C TYR A 10 6.41 13.24 -26.66
N ARG A 11 5.29 12.67 -27.13
CA ARG A 11 4.18 12.27 -26.25
C ARG A 11 4.45 10.88 -25.69
N LEU A 12 4.73 10.81 -24.39
CA LEU A 12 4.85 9.53 -23.69
C LEU A 12 3.50 8.80 -23.67
N SER A 13 3.47 7.54 -24.09
CA SER A 13 2.29 6.67 -24.00
C SER A 13 2.35 5.80 -22.75
N LEU A 14 1.19 5.30 -22.31
CA LEU A 14 1.11 4.40 -21.15
C LEU A 14 1.90 3.11 -21.39
N SER A 15 1.78 2.51 -22.58
CA SER A 15 2.51 1.30 -22.93
C SER A 15 4.02 1.50 -22.88
N LYS A 16 4.51 2.65 -23.35
CA LYS A 16 5.93 2.99 -23.29
C LYS A 16 6.40 3.21 -21.85
N ALA A 17 5.62 3.93 -21.03
CA ALA A 17 5.96 4.11 -19.62
C ALA A 17 6.02 2.77 -18.86
N ILE A 18 5.08 1.85 -19.11
CA ILE A 18 5.11 0.50 -18.53
C ILE A 18 6.36 -0.27 -18.99
N GLN A 19 6.73 -0.15 -20.27
CA GLN A 19 7.94 -0.79 -20.78
C GLN A 19 9.21 -0.21 -20.15
N ASP A 20 9.31 1.13 -20.04
CA ASP A 20 10.43 1.81 -19.39
C ASP A 20 10.56 1.40 -17.92
N TYR A 21 9.45 1.12 -17.24
CA TYR A 21 9.46 0.56 -15.89
C TYR A 21 10.00 -0.87 -15.86
N LYS A 22 9.55 -1.73 -16.79
CA LYS A 22 10.05 -3.11 -16.91
C LYS A 22 11.53 -3.17 -17.25
N ASP A 23 12.01 -2.24 -18.06
CA ASP A 23 13.41 -2.11 -18.47
C ASP A 23 14.28 -1.45 -17.37
N GLY A 24 13.68 -1.01 -16.26
CA GLY A 24 14.38 -0.35 -15.15
C GLY A 24 14.81 1.10 -15.44
N ILE A 25 14.38 1.67 -16.57
CA ILE A 25 14.66 3.06 -16.97
C ILE A 25 13.96 4.04 -16.03
N ILE A 26 12.72 3.72 -15.65
CA ILE A 26 11.97 4.50 -14.67
C ILE A 26 11.59 3.64 -13.47
N THR A 27 11.48 4.29 -12.30
CA THR A 27 11.02 3.62 -11.08
C THR A 27 9.49 3.49 -11.07
N ALA A 28 8.94 2.65 -10.18
CA ALA A 28 7.49 2.57 -9.97
C ALA A 28 6.88 3.94 -9.60
N THR A 29 7.62 4.76 -8.85
CA THR A 29 7.24 6.14 -8.53
C THR A 29 7.12 7.00 -9.79
N GLY A 30 8.09 6.89 -10.70
CA GLY A 30 8.07 7.57 -12.00
C GLY A 30 6.91 7.10 -12.88
N LEU A 31 6.66 5.79 -12.94
CA LEU A 31 5.54 5.21 -13.67
C LEU A 31 4.19 5.78 -13.20
N VAL A 32 3.96 5.83 -11.90
CA VAL A 32 2.71 6.38 -11.34
C VAL A 32 2.55 7.86 -11.69
N TYR A 33 3.62 8.65 -11.57
CA TYR A 33 3.61 10.06 -11.93
C TYR A 33 3.26 10.28 -13.41
N TYR A 34 3.95 9.59 -14.31
CA TYR A 34 3.69 9.71 -15.75
C TYR A 34 2.31 9.20 -16.13
N THR A 35 1.82 8.14 -15.50
CA THR A 35 0.46 7.63 -15.74
C THR A 35 -0.59 8.71 -15.50
N VAL A 36 -0.49 9.45 -14.40
CA VAL A 36 -1.43 10.55 -14.12
C VAL A 36 -1.31 11.65 -15.18
N GLY A 37 -0.09 12.05 -15.55
CA GLY A 37 0.15 13.06 -16.59
C GLY A 37 -0.27 12.63 -18.01
N ILE A 38 -0.34 11.34 -18.29
CA ILE A 38 -0.85 10.79 -19.57
C ILE A 38 -2.37 10.93 -19.64
N TYR A 39 -3.08 10.67 -18.54
CA TYR A 39 -4.54 10.69 -18.50
C TYR A 39 -5.13 12.07 -18.24
N ARG A 40 -4.41 12.96 -17.55
CA ARG A 40 -4.90 14.26 -17.08
C ARG A 40 -3.83 15.32 -17.19
N ALA A 41 -4.22 16.51 -17.61
CA ALA A 41 -3.37 17.68 -17.53
C ALA A 41 -3.14 18.08 -16.06
N PRO A 42 -2.06 18.83 -15.75
CA PRO A 42 -1.90 19.46 -14.44
C PRO A 42 -3.17 20.23 -14.04
N GLY A 43 -3.52 20.19 -12.76
CA GLY A 43 -4.77 20.72 -12.21
C GLY A 43 -5.98 19.79 -12.33
N GLN A 44 -5.98 18.83 -13.26
CA GLN A 44 -7.12 17.92 -13.45
C GLN A 44 -7.03 16.66 -12.58
N LYS A 45 -8.13 16.35 -11.90
CA LYS A 45 -8.25 15.14 -11.06
C LYS A 45 -8.51 13.88 -11.90
N LEU A 46 -7.73 12.84 -11.61
CA LEU A 46 -7.94 11.47 -12.07
C LEU A 46 -8.59 10.67 -10.94
N ARG A 47 -9.81 10.18 -11.17
CA ARG A 47 -10.52 9.32 -10.21
C ARG A 47 -10.28 7.85 -10.54
N VAL A 48 -9.68 7.12 -9.60
CA VAL A 48 -9.43 5.68 -9.67
C VAL A 48 -10.50 4.97 -8.83
N LYS A 49 -11.40 4.24 -9.51
CA LYS A 49 -12.52 3.52 -8.86
C LYS A 49 -12.10 2.17 -8.28
N HIS A 50 -11.25 1.43 -8.99
CA HIS A 50 -10.78 0.10 -8.60
C HIS A 50 -9.25 0.10 -8.63
N ILE A 51 -8.64 0.21 -7.45
CA ILE A 51 -7.20 0.38 -7.32
C ILE A 51 -6.47 -0.89 -7.75
N GLU A 52 -7.04 -2.07 -7.49
CA GLU A 52 -6.48 -3.36 -7.84
C GLU A 52 -6.34 -3.50 -9.36
N THR A 53 -7.39 -3.18 -10.12
CA THR A 53 -7.38 -3.22 -11.58
C THR A 53 -6.38 -2.19 -12.14
N PHE A 54 -6.37 -0.98 -11.58
CA PHE A 54 -5.44 0.07 -11.98
C PHE A 54 -3.98 -0.32 -11.75
N CYS A 55 -3.67 -0.93 -10.61
CA CYS A 55 -2.32 -1.41 -10.30
C CYS A 55 -1.93 -2.61 -11.18
N ALA A 56 -2.88 -3.50 -11.49
CA ALA A 56 -2.66 -4.63 -12.39
C ALA A 56 -2.33 -4.16 -13.82
N GLU A 57 -3.03 -3.15 -14.34
CA GLU A 57 -2.73 -2.52 -15.64
C GLU A 57 -1.31 -1.95 -15.68
N LEU A 58 -0.84 -1.37 -14.58
CA LEU A 58 0.50 -0.81 -14.44
C LEU A 58 1.57 -1.86 -14.13
N ASN A 59 1.19 -3.12 -13.91
CA ASN A 59 2.07 -4.20 -13.49
C ASN A 59 2.85 -3.89 -12.19
N ILE A 60 2.19 -3.24 -11.23
CA ILE A 60 2.74 -2.94 -9.90
C ILE A 60 1.82 -3.45 -8.80
N GLY A 61 2.38 -3.77 -7.62
CA GLY A 61 1.57 -4.11 -6.44
C GLY A 61 0.87 -2.90 -5.85
N VAL A 62 -0.29 -3.11 -5.21
CA VAL A 62 -1.08 -2.04 -4.54
C VAL A 62 -0.25 -1.31 -3.48
N SER A 63 0.57 -2.04 -2.71
CA SER A 63 1.48 -1.43 -1.73
C SER A 63 2.54 -0.53 -2.39
N THR A 64 3.11 -0.97 -3.52
CA THR A 64 4.06 -0.18 -4.30
C THR A 64 3.41 1.09 -4.84
N PHE A 65 2.15 1.00 -5.28
CA PHE A 65 1.38 2.15 -5.73
C PHE A 65 1.14 3.17 -4.61
N TYR A 66 0.70 2.73 -3.42
CA TYR A 66 0.54 3.63 -2.27
C TYR A 66 1.86 4.27 -1.82
N LYS A 67 2.94 3.49 -1.79
CA LYS A 67 4.30 4.02 -1.55
C LYS A 67 4.69 5.10 -2.56
N ALA A 68 4.39 4.88 -3.84
CA ALA A 68 4.68 5.82 -4.91
C ALA A 68 3.92 7.15 -4.75
N ILE A 69 2.60 7.11 -4.56
CA ILE A 69 1.79 8.33 -4.42
C ILE A 69 2.13 9.11 -3.14
N SER A 70 2.47 8.43 -2.03
CA SER A 70 2.96 9.08 -0.81
C SER A 70 4.30 9.77 -1.05
N LYS A 71 5.26 9.09 -1.69
CA LYS A 71 6.56 9.69 -2.05
C LYS A 71 6.40 10.90 -2.97
N LEU A 72 5.49 10.85 -3.94
CA LEU A 72 5.22 11.98 -4.82
C LEU A 72 4.55 13.15 -4.10
N LYS A 73 3.69 12.88 -3.11
CA LYS A 73 3.06 13.89 -2.26
C LYS A 73 4.08 14.62 -1.39
N VAL A 74 4.98 13.89 -0.73
CA VAL A 74 6.08 14.48 0.06
C VAL A 74 6.98 15.35 -0.83
N LYS A 75 7.23 14.93 -2.08
CA LYS A 75 7.99 15.72 -3.06
C LYS A 75 7.20 16.87 -3.68
N GLY A 76 5.94 17.06 -3.30
CA GLY A 76 5.05 18.09 -3.86
C GLY A 76 4.72 17.89 -5.34
N ARG A 77 5.00 16.73 -5.95
CA ARG A 77 4.83 16.47 -7.39
C ARG A 77 3.44 15.95 -7.76
N LEU A 78 2.75 15.32 -6.83
CA LEU A 78 1.42 14.75 -7.02
C LEU A 78 0.62 14.85 -5.72
N ASN A 79 -0.60 15.33 -5.80
CA ASN A 79 -1.53 15.34 -4.70
C ASN A 79 -2.56 14.23 -4.85
N TRP A 80 -3.08 13.75 -3.72
CA TRP A 80 -4.11 12.72 -3.72
C TRP A 80 -5.02 12.80 -2.49
N GLU A 81 -6.28 12.37 -2.68
CA GLU A 81 -7.35 12.32 -1.69
C GLU A 81 -8.16 11.02 -1.83
N ALA A 82 -8.74 10.49 -0.73
CA ALA A 82 -9.48 9.22 -0.73
C ALA A 82 -10.91 9.33 -0.14
N ILE A 83 -11.57 10.49 -0.32
CA ILE A 83 -12.85 10.81 0.34
C ILE A 83 -14.03 9.98 -0.22
N ALA A 84 -14.12 9.82 -1.55
CA ALA A 84 -15.21 9.08 -2.22
C ALA A 84 -14.68 8.12 -3.31
N GLY A 85 -13.47 7.63 -3.09
CA GLY A 85 -12.60 7.01 -4.09
C GLY A 85 -11.28 7.77 -4.21
N LEU A 86 -10.27 7.13 -4.79
CA LEU A 86 -8.93 7.71 -4.88
C LEU A 86 -8.87 8.73 -6.02
N GLU A 87 -8.63 9.99 -5.68
CA GLU A 87 -8.39 11.08 -6.63
C GLU A 87 -6.92 11.45 -6.63
N LEU A 88 -6.31 11.55 -7.81
CA LEU A 88 -4.89 11.87 -8.03
C LEU A 88 -4.80 13.07 -8.96
N TRP A 89 -3.90 14.03 -8.70
CA TRP A 89 -3.63 15.12 -9.65
C TRP A 89 -2.23 15.69 -9.52
N ILE A 90 -1.70 16.20 -10.63
CA ILE A 90 -0.45 16.97 -10.65
C ILE A 90 -0.81 18.43 -10.36
N PRO A 91 -0.22 19.11 -9.36
CA PRO A 91 -0.49 20.52 -9.09
C PRO A 91 -0.12 21.43 -10.28
N GLU A 92 -0.89 22.50 -10.50
CA GLU A 92 -0.63 23.50 -11.56
C GLU A 92 0.71 24.23 -11.35
N SER A 93 1.16 24.36 -10.10
CA SER A 93 2.44 24.98 -9.74
C SER A 93 3.69 24.16 -10.11
N ASN A 94 3.54 22.91 -10.58
CA ASN A 94 4.65 22.08 -11.07
C ASN A 94 4.88 22.17 -12.59
N VAL A 95 4.22 23.12 -13.26
CA VAL A 95 4.39 23.34 -14.69
C VAL A 95 5.71 24.06 -14.91
N VAL A 96 6.74 23.34 -15.36
CA VAL A 96 7.71 23.95 -16.27
C VAL A 96 6.91 24.21 -17.55
N GLU A 97 6.65 25.48 -17.85
CA GLU A 97 5.76 25.96 -18.92
C GLU A 97 5.83 25.13 -20.20
N ILE A 98 4.74 24.42 -20.51
CA ILE A 98 4.40 24.14 -21.90
C ILE A 98 3.58 25.35 -22.36
N GLN A 99 4.30 26.35 -22.88
CA GLN A 99 3.71 27.56 -23.44
C GLN A 99 2.77 27.19 -24.58
N SER A 100 1.46 27.27 -24.33
CA SER A 100 0.48 27.52 -25.36
C SER A 100 0.26 29.02 -25.37
N GLY A 101 0.76 29.68 -26.43
CA GLY A 101 0.89 31.13 -26.48
C GLY A 101 -0.43 31.89 -26.32
N SER A 102 -0.39 32.91 -25.48
CA SER A 102 -1.04 34.19 -25.73
C SER A 102 -0.20 35.26 -25.05
N GLU A 103 0.32 36.18 -25.84
CA GLU A 103 1.12 37.32 -25.40
C GLU A 103 0.31 38.21 -24.43
N LEU A 104 0.93 38.59 -23.31
CA LEU A 104 1.10 39.98 -22.83
C LEU A 104 1.72 39.95 -21.41
N SER A 105 3.00 40.34 -21.33
CA SER A 105 3.74 40.72 -20.12
C SER A 105 3.13 41.99 -19.46
N PRO A 106 3.46 42.39 -18.19
CA PRO A 106 4.79 42.23 -17.58
C PRO A 106 4.93 42.02 -16.04
N ASN A 107 6.17 41.65 -15.71
CA ASN A 107 6.97 41.91 -14.50
C ASN A 107 6.46 41.52 -13.10
N VAL A 108 7.17 40.59 -12.44
CA VAL A 108 7.77 40.81 -11.11
C VAL A 108 9.08 40.01 -11.01
N GLU A 109 10.16 40.73 -10.72
CA GLU A 109 11.48 40.22 -10.33
C GLU A 109 11.37 39.41 -9.03
N THR A 110 12.10 38.30 -8.90
CA THR A 110 12.74 37.96 -7.62
C THR A 110 13.88 36.98 -7.81
N ASP A 111 14.96 37.33 -7.13
CA ASP A 111 16.30 36.81 -7.20
C ASP A 111 16.48 35.38 -6.69
N SER A 112 17.43 34.70 -7.34
CA SER A 112 18.47 33.85 -6.75
C SER A 112 18.07 32.59 -5.97
N LEU A 113 18.55 31.44 -6.44
CA LEU A 113 19.69 30.77 -5.78
C LEU A 113 20.26 29.63 -6.63
N ASN A 114 21.54 29.78 -6.93
CA ASN A 114 22.42 28.80 -7.55
C ASN A 114 22.86 27.81 -6.45
N VAL A 115 22.56 26.52 -6.59
CA VAL A 115 23.22 25.45 -5.83
C VAL A 115 23.55 24.31 -6.79
N GLU A 116 24.81 24.30 -7.21
CA GLU A 116 25.48 23.13 -7.77
C GLU A 116 25.30 21.95 -6.81
N THR A 117 24.84 20.81 -7.33
CA THR A 117 24.94 19.54 -6.63
C THR A 117 25.76 18.58 -7.47
N ASP A 118 27.00 18.41 -7.05
CA ASP A 118 27.91 17.38 -7.51
C ASP A 118 27.25 16.00 -7.45
N SER A 119 27.27 15.32 -8.59
CA SER A 119 26.83 13.94 -8.73
C SER A 119 27.95 13.01 -8.27
N GLN A 120 27.80 12.40 -7.09
CA GLN A 120 28.61 11.23 -6.74
C GLN A 120 27.87 9.95 -7.13
N ASN A 121 28.45 9.27 -8.13
CA ASN A 121 28.19 7.87 -8.48
C ASN A 121 28.43 6.97 -7.27
N ILE A 122 27.46 6.12 -6.94
CA ILE A 122 27.70 4.89 -6.18
C ILE A 122 27.32 3.72 -7.08
N GLU A 123 28.35 3.03 -7.56
CA GLU A 123 28.28 1.68 -8.10
C GLU A 123 27.73 0.74 -7.03
N ILE A 124 26.67 -0.01 -7.34
CA ILE A 124 26.30 -1.19 -6.56
C ILE A 124 26.70 -2.41 -7.38
N ASN A 125 27.85 -2.97 -7.00
CA ASN A 125 28.32 -4.26 -7.47
C ASN A 125 27.30 -5.35 -7.15
N SER A 126 26.98 -6.12 -8.18
CA SER A 126 26.18 -7.33 -8.11
C SER A 126 26.94 -8.39 -7.32
N LEU A 127 26.35 -8.86 -6.22
CA LEU A 127 26.79 -10.07 -5.52
C LEU A 127 25.81 -11.20 -5.83
N ASN A 128 26.24 -12.06 -6.74
CA ASN A 128 25.75 -13.43 -6.89
C ASN A 128 25.94 -14.16 -5.56
N ILE A 129 24.88 -14.79 -5.07
CA ILE A 129 24.99 -15.89 -4.12
C ILE A 129 24.44 -17.12 -4.83
N GLU A 130 25.39 -17.91 -5.35
CA GLU A 130 25.19 -19.34 -5.58
C GLU A 130 24.95 -20.01 -4.23
N SER A 131 23.96 -20.90 -4.17
CA SER A 131 23.83 -21.87 -3.11
C SER A 131 23.30 -23.15 -3.72
N ASP A 132 24.25 -24.00 -4.10
CA ASP A 132 24.05 -25.41 -4.39
C ASP A 132 23.51 -26.13 -3.15
N SER A 133 22.36 -26.80 -3.29
CA SER A 133 22.10 -28.07 -2.58
C SER A 133 21.09 -28.89 -3.37
N THR A 134 21.52 -30.09 -3.75
CA THR A 134 20.87 -31.03 -4.67
C THR A 134 19.82 -31.92 -4.00
N SER A 135 18.79 -32.29 -4.80
CA SER A 135 17.88 -33.47 -4.70
C SER A 135 16.76 -33.41 -3.64
N VAL A 136 15.48 -33.67 -3.93
CA VAL A 136 14.92 -34.81 -4.70
C VAL A 136 13.62 -34.43 -5.42
N GLU A 137 13.42 -35.00 -6.62
CA GLU A 137 12.21 -34.99 -7.44
C GLU A 137 10.96 -35.52 -6.70
N PHE A 138 9.83 -34.83 -6.86
CA PHE A 138 8.56 -35.50 -7.10
C PHE A 138 7.68 -34.63 -8.02
N ASP A 139 7.17 -35.27 -9.06
CA ASP A 139 6.53 -34.67 -10.23
C ASP A 139 4.99 -34.63 -10.09
N GLN A 140 4.38 -33.63 -10.75
CA GLN A 140 2.95 -33.38 -11.05
C GLN A 140 1.94 -32.90 -9.98
N PRO A 141 0.82 -32.22 -10.39
CA PRO A 141 0.62 -31.34 -11.55
C PRO A 141 0.02 -29.96 -11.18
N LYS A 142 0.21 -29.01 -12.12
CA LYS A 142 -0.44 -27.68 -12.19
C LYS A 142 -1.96 -27.77 -11.95
N SER A 143 -2.45 -27.06 -10.93
CA SER A 143 -3.81 -26.53 -10.94
C SER A 143 -3.77 -25.01 -10.77
N LEU A 144 -4.60 -24.35 -11.57
CA LEU A 144 -4.65 -22.91 -11.79
C LEU A 144 -4.89 -22.16 -10.46
N SER A 145 -3.89 -21.40 -10.01
CA SER A 145 -4.02 -20.54 -8.84
C SER A 145 -4.85 -19.31 -9.18
N SER A 146 -5.99 -19.22 -8.50
CA SER A 146 -6.87 -18.05 -8.49
C SER A 146 -6.14 -16.83 -7.87
N PRO A 147 -6.37 -15.58 -8.34
CA PRO A 147 -5.56 -14.41 -7.95
C PRO A 147 -5.73 -13.93 -6.49
N ASN A 148 -6.62 -14.55 -5.71
CA ASN A 148 -6.99 -14.06 -4.38
C ASN A 148 -6.06 -14.52 -3.23
N SER A 149 -5.04 -15.32 -3.52
CA SER A 149 -4.20 -15.98 -2.49
C SER A 149 -3.17 -15.05 -1.83
N SER A 150 -2.71 -13.97 -2.48
CA SER A 150 -1.55 -13.21 -2.00
C SER A 150 -1.89 -12.20 -0.89
N LEU A 151 -3.08 -11.59 -0.92
CA LEU A 151 -3.54 -10.63 0.08
C LEU A 151 -3.94 -11.32 1.40
N SER A 152 -4.69 -12.42 1.32
CA SER A 152 -5.13 -13.19 2.48
C SER A 152 -3.96 -13.79 3.27
N SER A 153 -2.95 -14.33 2.57
CA SER A 153 -1.78 -14.91 3.24
C SER A 153 -0.88 -13.86 3.89
N ASN A 154 -0.86 -12.62 3.41
CA ASN A 154 -0.10 -11.54 4.04
C ASN A 154 -0.79 -11.07 5.34
N LEU A 155 -2.12 -10.90 5.30
CA LEU A 155 -2.92 -10.48 6.46
C LEU A 155 -2.93 -11.52 7.58
N TYR A 156 -2.98 -12.81 7.25
CA TYR A 156 -2.85 -13.87 8.24
C TYR A 156 -1.51 -13.81 8.99
N GLN A 157 -0.40 -13.60 8.27
CA GLN A 157 0.92 -13.49 8.90
C GLN A 157 1.01 -12.25 9.78
N ILE A 158 0.46 -11.12 9.34
CA ILE A 158 0.39 -9.90 10.17
C ILE A 158 -0.41 -10.18 11.45
N PHE A 159 -1.55 -10.87 11.35
CA PHE A 159 -2.36 -11.21 12.51
C PHE A 159 -1.64 -12.14 13.47
N ILE A 160 -1.09 -13.27 12.99
CA ILE A 160 -0.39 -14.22 13.85
C ILE A 160 0.81 -13.57 14.53
N ASN A 161 1.55 -12.71 13.83
CA ASN A 161 2.69 -11.98 14.40
C ASN A 161 2.28 -10.91 15.43
N SER A 162 1.01 -10.47 15.43
CA SER A 162 0.49 -9.51 16.42
C SER A 162 0.05 -10.15 17.74
N LEU A 163 -0.01 -11.49 17.80
CA LEU A 163 -0.38 -12.23 19.00
C LEU A 163 0.87 -12.58 19.82
N SER A 164 0.74 -12.67 21.15
CA SER A 164 1.75 -13.33 21.98
C SER A 164 1.80 -14.83 21.72
N ASP A 165 2.89 -15.52 22.07
CA ASP A 165 3.01 -16.96 21.78
C ASP A 165 1.90 -17.80 22.44
N GLY A 166 1.44 -17.42 23.63
CA GLY A 166 0.30 -18.07 24.29
C GLY A 166 -1.03 -17.77 23.59
N GLU A 167 -1.21 -16.58 23.03
CA GLU A 167 -2.40 -16.23 22.24
C GLU A 167 -2.39 -16.94 20.87
N LYS A 168 -1.23 -17.07 20.22
CA LYS A 168 -1.07 -17.85 18.98
C LYS A 168 -1.48 -19.30 19.21
N GLU A 169 -0.98 -19.92 20.27
CA GLU A 169 -1.31 -21.30 20.62
C GLU A 169 -2.82 -21.44 20.94
N SER A 170 -3.39 -20.49 21.69
CA SER A 170 -4.82 -20.49 21.98
C SER A 170 -5.68 -20.36 20.72
N PHE A 171 -5.32 -19.46 19.80
CA PHE A 171 -6.00 -19.27 18.54
C PHE A 171 -5.91 -20.51 17.65
N LEU A 172 -4.72 -21.09 17.52
CA LEU A 172 -4.50 -22.29 16.71
C LEU A 172 -5.30 -23.47 17.26
N ASN A 173 -5.24 -23.73 18.57
CA ASN A 173 -6.01 -24.79 19.22
C ASN A 173 -7.52 -24.61 19.02
N PHE A 174 -8.02 -23.37 19.13
CA PHE A 174 -9.42 -23.06 18.86
C PHE A 174 -9.81 -23.34 17.40
N GLY A 175 -8.98 -22.94 16.45
CA GLY A 175 -9.18 -23.19 15.03
C GLY A 175 -9.14 -24.69 14.68
N LEU A 176 -8.20 -25.43 15.24
CA LEU A 176 -8.08 -26.88 15.06
C LEU A 176 -9.29 -27.62 15.64
N GLU A 177 -9.77 -27.22 16.82
CA GLU A 177 -10.97 -27.80 17.42
C GLU A 177 -12.21 -27.56 16.55
N LYS A 178 -12.32 -26.36 15.95
CA LYS A 178 -13.36 -26.02 14.99
C LYS A 178 -13.27 -26.87 13.72
N ALA A 179 -12.08 -27.00 13.14
CA ALA A 179 -11.84 -27.83 11.97
C ALA A 179 -12.28 -29.29 12.21
N ARG A 180 -11.98 -29.83 13.40
CA ARG A 180 -12.37 -31.19 13.79
C ARG A 180 -13.88 -31.39 13.95
N LYS A 181 -14.61 -30.34 14.35
CA LYS A 181 -16.07 -30.38 14.55
C LYS A 181 -16.88 -30.17 13.26
N LEU A 182 -16.22 -29.95 12.13
CA LEU A 182 -16.92 -29.82 10.85
C LEU A 182 -17.55 -31.14 10.43
N PRO A 183 -18.71 -31.13 9.74
CA PRO A 183 -19.35 -32.34 9.20
C PRO A 183 -18.44 -33.14 8.26
N ARG A 184 -17.48 -32.46 7.62
CA ARG A 184 -16.39 -33.06 6.86
C ARG A 184 -15.07 -32.45 7.35
N PRO A 185 -14.34 -33.14 8.24
CA PRO A 185 -13.05 -32.66 8.72
C PRO A 185 -12.07 -32.51 7.55
N PRO A 186 -11.33 -31.39 7.48
CA PRO A 186 -10.29 -31.20 6.46
C PRO A 186 -9.10 -32.13 6.74
N GLU A 187 -8.49 -32.66 5.67
CA GLU A 187 -7.27 -33.50 5.77
C GLU A 187 -6.07 -32.72 6.31
N LEU A 188 -6.02 -31.41 6.06
CA LEU A 188 -5.01 -30.48 6.59
C LEU A 188 -5.70 -29.38 7.43
N PRO A 189 -6.01 -29.65 8.71
CA PRO A 189 -6.66 -28.70 9.60
C PRO A 189 -5.94 -27.36 9.71
N GLU A 190 -4.61 -27.33 9.74
CA GLU A 190 -3.82 -26.10 9.82
C GLU A 190 -3.97 -25.23 8.57
N ALA A 191 -3.94 -25.84 7.39
CA ALA A 191 -4.15 -25.14 6.12
C ALA A 191 -5.58 -24.58 6.04
N TRP A 192 -6.55 -25.31 6.59
CA TRP A 192 -7.93 -24.85 6.71
C TRP A 192 -8.04 -23.66 7.67
N VAL A 193 -7.41 -23.71 8.85
CA VAL A 193 -7.39 -22.60 9.81
C VAL A 193 -6.78 -21.35 9.18
N LYS A 194 -5.65 -21.48 8.47
CA LYS A 194 -5.03 -20.37 7.75
C LYS A 194 -5.94 -19.79 6.67
N ARG A 195 -6.75 -20.62 5.99
CA ARG A 195 -7.67 -20.16 4.94
C ARG A 195 -8.92 -19.49 5.49
N HIS A 196 -9.41 -19.94 6.64
CA HIS A 196 -10.64 -19.45 7.29
C HIS A 196 -10.37 -18.57 8.52
N TRP A 197 -9.16 -18.01 8.61
CA TRP A 197 -8.66 -17.38 9.82
C TRP A 197 -9.50 -16.17 10.28
N GLU A 198 -10.09 -15.40 9.37
CA GLU A 198 -10.91 -14.22 9.70
C GLU A 198 -12.17 -14.61 10.46
N GLU A 199 -12.86 -15.66 10.00
CA GLU A 199 -14.07 -16.18 10.64
C GLU A 199 -13.73 -16.80 12.00
N ILE A 200 -12.67 -17.63 12.04
CA ILE A 200 -12.20 -18.28 13.26
C ILE A 200 -11.80 -17.23 14.30
N ARG A 201 -11.11 -16.16 13.88
CA ARG A 201 -10.71 -15.06 14.75
C ARG A 201 -11.91 -14.38 15.38
N GLY A 202 -12.91 -14.00 14.58
CA GLY A 202 -14.10 -13.34 15.11
C GLY A 202 -14.85 -14.21 16.13
N GLU A 203 -14.85 -15.53 15.96
CA GLU A 203 -15.41 -16.46 16.94
C GLU A 203 -14.54 -16.65 18.18
N TRP A 204 -13.22 -16.75 17.99
CA TRP A 204 -12.24 -16.88 19.07
C TRP A 204 -12.26 -15.65 19.98
N GLU A 205 -12.30 -14.45 19.42
CA GLU A 205 -12.43 -13.21 20.18
C GLU A 205 -13.74 -13.15 20.98
N LYS A 206 -14.86 -13.63 20.41
CA LYS A 206 -16.13 -13.77 21.15
C LYS A 206 -15.99 -14.81 22.28
N ASN A 207 -15.28 -15.91 22.05
CA ASN A 207 -15.03 -16.93 23.06
C ASN A 207 -14.19 -16.39 24.22
N LEU A 208 -13.11 -15.66 23.92
CA LEU A 208 -12.27 -14.98 24.91
C LEU A 208 -13.11 -14.04 25.79
N ARG A 209 -13.93 -13.18 25.17
CA ARG A 209 -14.84 -12.26 25.89
C ARG A 209 -15.80 -12.99 26.81
N ARG A 210 -16.34 -14.15 26.39
CA ARG A 210 -17.21 -14.99 27.24
C ARG A 210 -16.48 -15.61 28.43
N GLN A 211 -15.18 -15.87 28.30
CA GLN A 211 -14.33 -16.35 29.38
C GLN A 211 -13.79 -15.23 30.28
N GLY A 212 -14.20 -13.98 30.07
CA GLY A 212 -13.66 -12.82 30.79
C GLY A 212 -12.20 -12.51 30.44
N LYS A 213 -11.64 -13.18 29.42
CA LYS A 213 -10.29 -12.93 28.92
C LYS A 213 -10.37 -11.88 27.81
N THR A 214 -9.57 -10.84 27.92
CA THR A 214 -9.29 -9.93 26.81
C THR A 214 -7.89 -10.22 26.31
N LEU A 215 -7.60 -9.93 25.04
CA LEU A 215 -6.22 -9.89 24.54
C LEU A 215 -5.48 -8.85 25.39
N GLN A 216 -4.74 -9.29 26.41
CA GLN A 216 -4.10 -8.46 27.44
C GLN A 216 -2.64 -8.92 27.46
N ALA A 217 -1.67 -8.09 27.06
CA ALA A 217 -1.15 -7.09 27.99
C ALA A 217 -0.50 -5.85 27.32
N GLU A 218 -0.53 -5.68 26.00
CA GLU A 218 0.08 -4.49 25.33
C GLU A 218 -0.96 -3.46 24.84
N ASN A 219 -2.25 -3.76 24.98
CA ASN A 219 -3.36 -3.04 24.33
C ASN A 219 -3.88 -1.78 25.07
N ARG A 220 -3.39 -1.46 26.28
CA ARG A 220 -3.80 -0.22 26.97
C ARG A 220 -3.11 1.02 26.41
N LYS A 221 -1.94 0.85 25.78
CA LYS A 221 -1.14 1.98 25.32
C LYS A 221 -1.90 2.87 24.33
N TRP A 222 -2.76 2.27 23.52
CA TRP A 222 -3.56 2.97 22.51
C TRP A 222 -4.96 3.37 23.00
N GLU A 223 -5.50 2.73 24.04
CA GLU A 223 -6.83 3.09 24.55
C GLU A 223 -6.81 4.49 25.21
N ASP A 224 -5.69 4.81 25.88
CA ASP A 224 -5.45 6.09 26.54
C ASP A 224 -4.54 7.04 25.72
N ASP A 225 -4.11 6.68 24.50
CA ASP A 225 -3.24 7.54 23.67
C ASP A 225 -4.05 8.75 23.14
N PRO A 226 -3.56 9.99 23.34
CA PRO A 226 -4.24 11.18 22.84
C PRO A 226 -4.38 11.22 21.32
N ARG A 227 -3.52 10.51 20.57
CA ARG A 227 -3.53 10.43 19.10
C ARG A 227 -4.57 9.45 18.56
N THR A 228 -5.19 8.65 19.42
CA THR A 228 -6.07 7.55 18.99
C THR A 228 -7.24 8.01 18.14
N GLN A 229 -7.92 9.08 18.54
CA GLN A 229 -9.05 9.60 17.76
C GLN A 229 -8.59 10.17 16.41
N GLU A 230 -7.46 10.90 16.39
CA GLU A 230 -6.89 11.46 15.17
C GLU A 230 -6.50 10.36 14.17
N TRP A 231 -5.82 9.33 14.65
CA TRP A 231 -5.37 8.21 13.81
C TRP A 231 -6.54 7.35 13.33
N VAL A 232 -7.57 7.13 14.16
CA VAL A 232 -8.83 6.48 13.73
C VAL A 232 -9.47 7.27 12.58
N ASN A 233 -9.63 8.58 12.73
CA ASN A 233 -10.20 9.44 11.71
C ASN A 233 -9.35 9.44 10.43
N GLN A 234 -8.03 9.43 10.56
CA GLN A 234 -7.12 9.35 9.42
C GLN A 234 -7.25 8.02 8.68
N ILE A 235 -7.38 6.90 9.40
CA ILE A 235 -7.61 5.57 8.80
C ILE A 235 -8.95 5.53 8.07
N ILE A 236 -10.02 6.09 8.65
CA ILE A 236 -11.34 6.11 8.03
C ILE A 236 -11.33 6.97 6.76
N LYS A 237 -10.72 8.16 6.84
CA LYS A 237 -10.69 9.12 5.73
C LYS A 237 -9.77 8.73 4.59
N SER A 238 -8.61 8.15 4.89
CA SER A 238 -7.54 7.91 3.91
C SER A 238 -7.28 6.43 3.60
N GLY A 239 -7.78 5.52 4.45
CA GLY A 239 -7.52 4.10 4.38
C GLY A 239 -6.22 3.69 5.10
N PHE A 240 -6.18 2.42 5.53
CA PHE A 240 -5.03 1.84 6.24
C PHE A 240 -3.69 2.01 5.52
N LEU A 241 -3.65 1.75 4.21
CA LEU A 241 -2.39 1.80 3.44
C LEU A 241 -1.83 3.22 3.36
N ALA A 242 -2.69 4.22 3.20
CA ALA A 242 -2.28 5.61 3.25
C ALA A 242 -1.74 5.99 4.63
N PHE A 243 -2.42 5.54 5.69
CA PHE A 243 -2.04 5.82 7.07
C PHE A 243 -0.65 5.26 7.42
N ILE A 244 -0.35 4.01 7.05
CA ILE A 244 0.96 3.40 7.34
C ILE A 244 2.11 3.95 6.50
N TYR A 245 1.80 4.51 5.32
CA TYR A 245 2.79 5.04 4.36
C TYR A 245 2.75 6.56 4.25
N GLU A 246 2.24 7.29 5.25
CA GLU A 246 2.06 8.75 5.14
C GLU A 246 3.37 9.47 4.74
N ASN A 247 4.50 9.04 5.32
CA ASN A 247 5.82 9.61 5.05
C ASN A 247 6.57 8.93 3.88
N GLY A 248 5.89 8.05 3.12
CA GLY A 248 6.49 7.30 2.01
C GLY A 248 7.27 6.04 2.43
N GLU A 249 7.46 5.83 3.73
CA GLU A 249 8.01 4.63 4.34
C GLU A 249 6.98 3.96 5.25
N GLN A 250 7.14 2.66 5.47
CA GLN A 250 6.26 1.91 6.36
C GLN A 250 6.54 2.34 7.79
N ASN A 251 5.53 2.88 8.48
CA ASN A 251 5.63 3.16 9.90
C ASN A 251 5.13 1.94 10.73
N PRO A 252 6.03 1.24 11.46
CA PRO A 252 5.65 0.07 12.25
C PRO A 252 4.70 0.41 13.41
N GLU A 253 4.87 1.57 14.05
CA GLU A 253 4.01 2.04 15.15
C GLU A 253 2.56 2.23 14.66
N ARG A 254 2.39 2.84 13.47
CA ARG A 254 1.08 3.02 12.86
C ARG A 254 0.45 1.71 12.42
N GLN A 255 1.25 0.77 11.94
CA GLN A 255 0.76 -0.57 11.64
C GLN A 255 0.28 -1.28 12.92
N GLU A 256 1.03 -1.16 14.01
CA GLU A 256 0.66 -1.70 15.31
C GLU A 256 -0.64 -1.07 15.84
N PHE A 257 -0.78 0.25 15.74
CA PHE A 257 -2.01 0.95 16.10
C PHE A 257 -3.20 0.46 15.28
N PHE A 258 -3.06 0.35 13.95
CA PHE A 258 -4.14 -0.15 13.11
C PHE A 258 -4.58 -1.56 13.51
N ASN A 259 -3.61 -2.44 13.78
CA ASN A 259 -3.90 -3.79 14.26
C ASN A 259 -4.72 -3.74 15.56
N TRP A 260 -4.30 -2.93 16.53
CA TRP A 260 -5.05 -2.72 17.77
C TRP A 260 -6.46 -2.16 17.51
N ALA A 261 -6.59 -1.08 16.72
CA ALA A 261 -7.85 -0.38 16.48
C ALA A 261 -8.88 -1.27 15.77
N ARG A 262 -8.40 -2.21 14.94
CA ARG A 262 -9.21 -3.26 14.31
C ARG A 262 -9.60 -4.36 15.31
N CYS A 263 -8.68 -4.81 16.17
CA CYS A 263 -8.97 -5.80 17.23
C CYS A 263 -9.96 -5.29 18.28
N SER A 264 -9.84 -4.02 18.66
CA SER A 264 -10.66 -3.39 19.70
C SER A 264 -12.07 -3.04 19.20
N GLY A 265 -12.29 -3.06 17.89
CA GLY A 265 -13.55 -2.66 17.25
C GLY A 265 -13.82 -1.16 17.31
N VAL A 266 -12.79 -0.35 17.60
CA VAL A 266 -12.90 1.12 17.63
C VAL A 266 -13.15 1.67 16.23
N LEU A 267 -12.52 1.10 15.20
CA LEU A 267 -12.78 1.46 13.80
C LEU A 267 -14.24 1.22 13.40
N ASP A 268 -14.80 0.07 13.76
CA ASP A 268 -16.19 -0.29 13.43
C ASP A 268 -17.21 0.63 14.14
N LYS A 269 -16.89 1.08 15.35
CA LYS A 269 -17.72 2.04 16.10
C LYS A 269 -17.69 3.42 15.45
N ALA A 270 -16.50 3.89 15.08
CA ALA A 270 -16.30 5.20 14.47
C ALA A 270 -16.94 5.29 13.06
N GLN A 271 -16.88 4.22 12.27
CA GLN A 271 -17.57 4.17 10.96
C GLN A 271 -19.10 4.22 11.09
N LYS A 272 -19.67 3.67 12.17
CA LYS A 272 -21.12 3.73 12.42
C LYS A 272 -21.58 5.10 12.90
N SER A 273 -20.76 5.81 13.67
CA SER A 273 -21.09 7.17 14.12
C SER A 273 -21.07 8.21 13.00
N GLU A 274 -20.27 8.03 11.94
CA GLU A 274 -20.31 8.94 10.77
C GLU A 274 -21.51 8.69 9.83
N ALA A 275 -22.19 7.55 9.95
CA ALA A 275 -23.32 7.17 9.12
C ALA A 275 -24.70 7.53 9.72
N THR A 276 -24.72 8.20 10.88
CA THR A 276 -25.94 8.63 11.60
C THR A 276 -26.04 10.15 11.60
#